data_AF-T1IBD4-F1
#
_entry.id   AF-T1IBD4-F1
#
_cell.length_a   1.000
_cell.length_b   1.000
_cell.length_c   1.000
_cell.angle_alpha   90.00
_cell.angle_beta   90.00
_cell.angle_gamma   90.00
#
_symmetry.space_group_name_H-M   'P 1'
#
loop_
_entity.id
_entity.type
_entity.pdbx_description
1 polymer ?
#
loop_
_entity_poly.entity_id
_entity_poly.type
_entity_poly.pdbx_seq_one_letter_code
_entity_poly.pdbx_strand_id
1 'polypeptide(L)'
;FGEKGSDVKPRPSIVQDYNALKAQILCKGSLFEDPLFPADNSSLFYTKKSHPSYRWKRPGEICINPKFFVSGASRLDVLQGELGTYLVN
;
A
#
# COMPACT_ATOMS: atom_id res chain seq x y z
N PHE A 1 17.21 18.80 -14.61
CA PHE A 1 16.22 17.81 -15.07
C PHE A 1 15.70 17.07 -13.85
N GLY A 2 14.59 17.53 -13.28
CA GLY A 2 13.93 16.88 -12.14
C GLY A 2 12.47 16.71 -12.52
N GLU A 3 12.03 15.46 -12.62
CA GLU A 3 10.64 15.14 -12.94
C GLU A 3 9.74 15.68 -11.83
N LYS A 4 8.78 16.53 -12.23
CA LYS A 4 7.75 17.06 -11.33
C LYS A 4 7.01 15.88 -10.73
N GLY A 5 6.97 15.81 -9.40
CA GLY A 5 6.12 14.87 -8.69
C GLY A 5 4.70 14.97 -9.22
N SER A 6 4.08 13.83 -9.51
CA SER A 6 2.71 13.76 -9.99
C SER A 6 1.78 14.51 -9.04
N ASP A 7 1.14 15.58 -9.54
CA ASP A 7 0.11 16.38 -8.86
C ASP A 7 -1.17 15.54 -8.62
N VAL A 8 -1.07 14.52 -7.77
CA VAL A 8 -2.23 13.80 -7.25
C VAL A 8 -2.85 14.68 -6.18
N LYS A 9 -3.86 15.47 -6.57
CA LYS A 9 -4.66 16.24 -5.62
C LYS A 9 -5.31 15.25 -4.63
N PRO A 10 -5.09 15.37 -3.31
CA PRO A 10 -5.73 14.49 -2.34
C PRO A 10 -7.24 14.64 -2.44
N ARG A 11 -7.96 13.51 -2.45
CA ARG A 11 -9.43 13.50 -2.43
C ARG A 11 -9.89 14.23 -1.15
N PRO A 12 -10.98 15.02 -1.20
CA PRO A 12 -11.37 15.94 -0.12
C PRO A 12 -11.94 15.27 1.14
N SER A 13 -11.66 13.99 1.38
CA SER A 13 -12.17 13.24 2.53
C SER A 13 -11.00 12.71 3.36
N ILE A 14 -10.70 13.45 4.44
CA ILE A 14 -9.76 13.12 5.53
C ILE A 14 -8.28 13.12 5.10
N VAL A 15 -7.60 14.23 5.40
CA VAL A 15 -6.12 14.26 5.39
C VAL A 15 -5.63 13.51 6.62
N GLN A 16 -5.04 12.33 6.40
CA GLN A 16 -4.34 11.58 7.44
C GLN A 16 -2.93 12.14 7.62
N ASP A 17 -2.56 12.57 8.83
CA ASP A 17 -1.20 13.01 9.14
C ASP A 17 -0.32 11.80 9.52
N TYR A 18 0.61 11.46 8.63
CA TYR A 18 1.55 10.36 8.82
C TYR A 18 2.35 10.47 10.13
N ASN A 19 2.88 11.66 10.46
CA ASN A 19 3.75 11.82 11.61
C ASN A 19 2.96 11.65 12.92
N ALA A 20 1.77 12.24 13.00
CA ALA A 20 0.88 12.09 14.14
C ALA A 20 0.44 10.64 14.33
N LEU A 21 0.00 9.99 13.26
CA LEU A 21 -0.41 8.58 13.28
C LEU A 21 0.74 7.66 13.68
N LYS A 22 1.94 7.87 13.12
CA LYS A 22 3.13 7.10 13.47
C LYS A 22 3.45 7.20 14.96
N ALA A 23 3.46 8.42 15.51
CA ALA A 23 3.73 8.63 16.93
C ALA A 23 2.70 7.90 17.81
N GLN A 24 1.42 7.99 17.46
CA GLN A 24 0.35 7.31 18.20
C GLN A 24 0.50 5.79 18.18
N ILE A 25 0.76 5.20 17.01
CA ILE A 25 0.86 3.75 16.84
C ILE A 25 2.11 3.19 17.53
N LEU A 26 3.24 3.91 17.43
CA LEU A 26 4.47 3.56 18.16
C LEU A 26 4.25 3.62 19.67
N CYS A 27 3.53 4.63 20.18
CA CYS A 27 3.18 4.74 21.60
C CYS A 27 2.31 3.57 22.08
N LYS A 28 1.37 3.12 21.24
CA LYS A 28 0.51 1.96 21.53
C LYS A 28 1.23 0.61 21.40
N GLY A 29 2.41 0.57 20.79
CA GLY A 29 3.13 -0.68 20.50
C GLY A 29 2.40 -1.60 19.52
N SER A 30 1.50 -1.05 18.69
CA SER A 30 0.72 -1.80 17.72
C SER A 30 1.20 -1.55 16.30
N LEU A 31 0.63 -2.27 15.33
CA LEU A 31 0.83 -1.98 13.91
C LEU A 31 -0.30 -1.11 13.39
N PHE A 32 -0.02 -0.32 12.36
CA PHE A 32 -1.04 0.53 11.73
C PHE A 32 -1.98 -0.32 10.86
N GLU A 33 -3.27 0.00 10.94
CA GLU A 33 -4.35 -0.49 10.09
C GLU A 33 -5.13 0.72 9.59
N ASP A 34 -5.27 0.86 8.27
CA ASP A 34 -5.93 2.02 7.67
C ASP A 34 -7.45 1.83 7.68
N PRO A 35 -8.21 2.67 8.40
CA PRO A 35 -9.68 2.57 8.39
C PRO A 35 -10.29 2.97 7.04
N LEU A 36 -9.57 3.73 6.20
CA LEU A 36 -10.05 4.12 4.87
C LEU A 36 -9.70 3.10 3.79
N PHE A 37 -8.80 2.15 4.09
CA PHE A 37 -8.34 1.13 3.16
C PHE A 37 -8.11 -0.20 3.89
N PRO A 38 -9.18 -0.91 4.27
CA PRO A 38 -9.08 -2.12 5.08
C PRO A 38 -8.39 -3.26 4.31
N ALA A 39 -7.79 -4.18 5.05
CA ALA A 39 -7.14 -5.38 4.49
C ALA A 39 -8.17 -6.46 4.11
N ASP A 40 -9.13 -6.13 3.25
CA ASP A 40 -10.17 -7.04 2.77
C ASP A 40 -10.45 -6.89 1.26
N ASN A 41 -11.42 -7.65 0.75
CA ASN A 41 -11.77 -7.64 -0.67
C ASN A 41 -12.35 -6.31 -1.17
N SER A 42 -12.87 -5.44 -0.30
CA SER A 42 -13.41 -4.13 -0.69
C SER A 42 -12.31 -3.17 -1.16
N SER A 43 -11.09 -3.35 -0.67
CA SER A 43 -9.91 -2.61 -1.11
C SER A 43 -9.31 -3.11 -2.43
N LEU A 44 -9.66 -4.33 -2.85
CA LEU A 44 -9.18 -4.93 -4.11
C LEU A 44 -10.19 -4.80 -5.24
N PHE A 45 -11.49 -4.89 -4.96
CA PHE A 45 -12.52 -5.05 -5.99
C PHE A 45 -13.63 -4.01 -5.88
N TYR A 46 -13.87 -3.29 -6.98
CA TYR A 46 -15.04 -2.40 -7.12
C TYR A 46 -16.36 -3.17 -7.25
N THR A 47 -16.33 -4.46 -7.63
CA THR A 47 -17.53 -5.27 -7.86
C THR A 47 -17.56 -6.50 -6.98
N LYS A 48 -18.75 -6.97 -6.59
CA LYS A 48 -18.94 -8.16 -5.73
C LYS A 48 -18.96 -9.47 -6.51
N LYS A 49 -18.23 -9.58 -7.63
CA LYS A 49 -18.08 -10.88 -8.30
C LYS A 49 -17.36 -11.87 -7.38
N SER A 50 -17.55 -13.16 -7.59
CA SER A 50 -16.80 -14.19 -6.87
C SER A 50 -15.33 -14.01 -7.20
N HIS A 51 -14.57 -13.45 -6.26
CA HIS A 51 -13.15 -13.26 -6.40
C HIS A 51 -12.40 -14.39 -5.68
N PRO A 52 -11.20 -14.77 -6.15
CA PRO A 52 -10.31 -15.65 -5.42
C PRO A 52 -10.11 -15.15 -3.98
N SER A 53 -9.87 -16.06 -3.04
CA SER A 53 -9.54 -15.70 -1.67
C SER A 53 -8.09 -15.19 -1.63
N TYR A 54 -7.92 -13.90 -1.35
CA TYR A 54 -6.61 -13.29 -1.11
C TYR A 54 -6.33 -13.19 0.39
N ARG A 55 -5.06 -13.31 0.75
CA ARG A 55 -4.59 -13.07 2.12
C ARG A 55 -3.67 -11.86 2.13
N TRP A 56 -4.03 -10.87 2.94
CA TRP A 56 -3.20 -9.71 3.20
C TRP A 56 -2.08 -10.10 4.15
N LYS A 57 -0.83 -9.78 3.79
CA LYS A 57 0.36 -10.07 4.58
C LYS A 57 1.26 -8.84 4.61
N ARG A 58 1.83 -8.55 5.78
CA ARG A 58 2.85 -7.53 5.98
C ARG A 58 4.22 -8.06 5.52
N PRO A 59 5.19 -7.19 5.17
CA PRO A 59 6.50 -7.62 4.67
C PRO A 59 7.23 -8.62 5.57
N GLY A 60 7.14 -8.47 6.89
CA GLY A 60 7.75 -9.39 7.87
C GLY A 60 7.11 -10.78 7.93
N GLU A 61 5.89 -10.94 7.40
CA GLU A 61 5.23 -12.25 7.27
C GLU A 61 5.58 -12.94 5.94
N ILE A 62 6.22 -12.21 5.01
CA ILE A 62 6.61 -12.69 3.69
C ILE A 62 8.08 -13.09 3.69
N CYS A 63 8.95 -12.32 4.36
CA CYS A 63 10.38 -12.59 4.45
C CYS A 63 10.97 -12.20 5.82
N ILE A 64 12.09 -12.82 6.18
CA ILE A 64 12.72 -12.71 7.51
C ILE A 64 13.34 -11.32 7.77
N ASN A 65 13.78 -10.60 6.73
CA ASN A 65 14.42 -9.28 6.85
C ASN A 65 13.89 -8.33 5.76
N PRO A 66 12.65 -7.84 5.89
CA PRO A 66 12.06 -6.95 4.89
C PRO A 66 12.82 -5.63 4.83
N LYS A 67 13.26 -5.24 3.64
CA LYS A 67 13.93 -3.97 3.38
C LYS A 67 13.06 -3.10 2.49
N PHE A 68 13.01 -1.81 2.80
CA PHE A 68 12.26 -0.85 1.97
C PHE A 68 13.00 -0.52 0.67
N PHE A 69 14.34 -0.43 0.73
CA PHE A 69 15.21 -0.31 -0.44
C PHE A 69 16.43 -1.21 -0.28
N VAL A 70 16.91 -1.79 -1.39
CA VAL A 70 18.16 -2.55 -1.44
C VAL A 70 19.04 -1.89 -2.49
N SER A 71 20.11 -1.21 -2.05
CA SER A 71 21.08 -0.56 -2.94
C SER A 71 20.51 0.52 -3.89
N GLY A 72 19.41 1.16 -3.48
CA GLY A 72 18.71 2.20 -4.26
C GLY A 72 17.32 1.75 -4.68
N ALA A 73 16.75 2.45 -5.66
CA ALA A 73 15.52 2.07 -6.33
C ALA A 73 15.79 2.04 -7.84
N SER A 74 15.69 0.86 -8.43
CA SER A 74 15.84 0.61 -9.86
C SER A 74 14.51 0.14 -10.45
N ARG A 75 14.27 0.42 -11.72
CA ARG A 75 13.10 -0.11 -12.45
C ARG A 75 13.13 -1.65 -12.53
N LEU A 76 14.30 -2.26 -12.38
CA LEU A 76 14.49 -3.71 -12.37
C LEU A 76 14.05 -4.36 -11.05
N ASP A 77 13.78 -3.57 -10.00
CA ASP A 77 13.36 -4.07 -8.69
C ASP A 77 11.85 -4.38 -8.63
N VAL A 78 11.11 -4.09 -9.71
CA VAL A 78 9.67 -4.29 -9.80
C VAL A 78 9.37 -5.43 -10.76
N LEU A 79 8.90 -6.55 -10.22
CA LEU A 79 8.31 -7.64 -10.99
C LEU A 79 6.81 -7.63 -10.80
N GLN A 80 6.06 -7.65 -11.91
CA GLN A 80 4.61 -7.65 -11.90
C GLN A 80 4.08 -9.04 -11.49
N GLY A 81 3.20 -9.07 -10.49
CA GLY A 81 2.48 -10.28 -10.09
C GLY A 81 1.27 -10.59 -10.99
N GLU A 82 0.62 -11.71 -10.73
CA GLU A 82 -0.50 -12.23 -11.54
C GLU A 82 -1.71 -11.28 -11.67
N LEU A 83 -1.88 -10.36 -10.70
CA LEU A 83 -2.98 -9.39 -10.70
C LEU A 83 -2.67 -8.11 -11.50
N GLY A 84 -1.48 -7.99 -12.09
CA GLY A 84 -1.07 -6.77 -12.79
C GLY A 84 -1.73 -6.62 -14.18
N THR A 85 -2.37 -5.47 -14.38
CA THR A 85 -2.75 -4.78 -15.63
C THR A 85 -3.87 -5.37 -16.52
N TYR A 86 -5.12 -4.95 -16.27
CA TYR A 86 -6.10 -4.57 -17.30
C TYR A 86 -7.05 -3.46 -16.81
N LEU A 87 -6.56 -2.31 -16.33
CA LEU A 87 -7.41 -1.11 -16.21
C LEU A 87 -6.58 0.16 -16.44
N VAL A 88 -6.25 0.41 -17.70
CA VAL A 88 -6.23 1.78 -18.23
C VAL A 88 -7.46 1.88 -19.13
N ASN A 89 -8.43 2.71 -18.74
CA ASN A 89 -9.39 3.32 -19.64
C ASN A 89 -9.14 4.83 -19.58
#